data_AF-A0A2D5MK90-F1
#
_entry.id   AF-A0A2D5MK90-F1
#
_cell.length_a   1.000
_cell.length_b   1.000
_cell.length_c   1.000
_cell.angle_alpha   90.00
_cell.angle_beta   90.00
_cell.angle_gamma   90.00
#
_symmetry.space_group_name_H-M   'P 1'
#
loop_
_entity.id
_entity.type
_entity.pdbx_description
1 polymer ?
#
loop_
_entity_poly.entity_id
_entity_poly.type
_entity_poly.pdbx_seq_one_letter_code
_entity_poly.pdbx_strand_id
1 'polypeptide(L)'
;MKFNLKRFTPLILILFIVGCSGSKELRRLEASYKSQLAEYAEQYKLGQITKTQHDKKVTLLNSRYGNRRAQMERSIYGEGIDRSRPAPMINNRGAAGRRY
;
A
#
# COMPACT_ATOMS: atom_id res chain seq x y z
N MET A 1 -18.33 -41.65 2.89
CA MET A 1 -17.62 -40.89 3.95
C MET A 1 -18.20 -39.48 4.05
N LYS A 2 -18.76 -39.09 5.20
CA LYS A 2 -19.32 -37.74 5.45
C LYS A 2 -18.20 -36.83 5.96
N PHE A 3 -17.76 -35.86 5.15
CA PHE A 3 -16.79 -34.85 5.56
C PHE A 3 -17.43 -33.89 6.56
N ASN A 4 -16.99 -33.96 7.83
CA ASN A 4 -17.42 -33.06 8.89
C ASN A 4 -16.77 -31.68 8.73
N LEU A 5 -17.49 -30.77 8.08
CA LEU A 5 -17.10 -29.39 7.77
C LEU A 5 -16.96 -28.47 9.00
N LYS A 6 -17.15 -28.98 10.22
CA LYS A 6 -17.14 -28.18 11.47
C LYS A 6 -15.76 -27.95 12.09
N ARG A 7 -14.69 -28.54 11.57
CA ARG A 7 -13.34 -28.46 12.19
C ARG A 7 -12.37 -27.47 11.53
N PHE A 8 -12.76 -26.82 10.43
CA PHE A 8 -11.90 -25.87 9.71
C PHE A 8 -12.18 -24.39 10.03
N THR A 9 -13.24 -24.11 10.79
CA THR A 9 -13.65 -22.77 11.19
C THR A 9 -12.62 -21.97 12.00
N PRO A 10 -11.76 -22.54 12.88
CA PRO A 10 -10.80 -21.72 13.62
C PRO A 10 -9.61 -21.28 12.76
N LEU A 11 -9.34 -21.93 11.61
CA LEU A 11 -8.15 -21.65 10.80
C LEU A 11 -8.30 -20.38 9.93
N ILE A 12 -9.54 -20.04 9.55
CA ILE A 12 -9.84 -18.84 8.75
C ILE A 12 -9.75 -17.57 9.61
N LEU A 13 -10.04 -17.67 10.92
CA LEU A 13 -10.03 -16.51 11.82
C LEU A 13 -8.61 -15.95 12.05
N ILE A 14 -7.59 -16.82 12.05
CA ILE A 14 -6.18 -16.43 12.24
C ILE A 14 -5.65 -15.63 11.04
N LEU A 15 -6.09 -15.98 9.81
CA LEU A 15 -5.74 -15.24 8.58
C LEU A 15 -6.29 -13.81 8.56
N PHE A 16 -7.41 -13.54 9.22
CA PHE A 16 -8.01 -12.19 9.29
C PHE A 16 -7.28 -11.23 10.24
N ILE A 17 -6.62 -11.75 11.29
CA ILE A 17 -5.97 -10.91 12.30
C ILE A 17 -4.61 -10.39 11.81
N VAL A 18 -3.87 -11.20 11.05
CA VAL A 18 -2.56 -10.80 10.49
C VAL A 18 -2.70 -9.75 9.37
N GLY A 19 -3.77 -9.79 8.57
CA GLY A 19 -4.01 -8.85 7.48
C GLY A 19 -4.45 -7.44 7.92
N CYS A 20 -4.99 -7.27 9.13
CA CYS A 20 -5.60 -6.02 9.55
C CYS A 20 -4.57 -4.95 9.99
N SER A 21 -3.47 -5.35 10.62
CA SER A 21 -2.42 -4.43 11.06
C SER A 21 -1.60 -3.87 9.90
N GLY A 22 -1.16 -4.74 8.98
CA GLY A 22 -0.36 -4.37 7.82
C GLY A 22 -1.03 -3.39 6.86
N SER A 23 -2.35 -3.53 6.69
CA SER A 23 -3.13 -2.66 5.80
C SER A 23 -3.14 -1.18 6.26
N LYS A 24 -3.08 -0.92 7.57
CA LYS A 24 -3.05 0.44 8.12
C LYS A 24 -1.68 1.09 7.90
N GLU A 25 -0.60 0.34 8.07
CA GLU A 25 0.75 0.85 7.87
C GLU A 25 1.06 1.15 6.40
N LEU A 26 0.62 0.27 5.48
CA LEU A 26 0.72 0.54 4.03
C LEU A 26 -0.04 1.81 3.64
N ARG A 27 -1.24 2.02 4.19
CA ARG A 27 -2.02 3.25 3.96
C ARG A 27 -1.33 4.49 4.51
N ARG A 28 -0.73 4.41 5.71
CA ARG A 28 0.03 5.52 6.29
C ARG A 28 1.27 5.86 5.45
N LEU A 29 1.97 4.84 4.95
CA LEU A 29 3.10 5.02 4.04
C LEU A 29 2.67 5.74 2.77
N GLU A 30 1.57 5.30 2.15
CA GLU A 30 1.05 5.91 0.92
C GLU A 30 0.59 7.36 1.14
N ALA A 31 -0.06 7.64 2.28
CA ALA A 31 -0.47 8.99 2.63
C ALA A 31 0.73 9.93 2.83
N SER A 32 1.75 9.47 3.56
CA SER A 32 3.00 10.23 3.76
C SER A 32 3.72 10.51 2.43
N TYR A 33 3.83 9.49 1.57
CA TYR A 33 4.41 9.62 0.24
C TYR A 33 3.68 10.66 -0.62
N LYS A 34 2.34 10.62 -0.65
CA LYS A 34 1.51 11.59 -1.39
C LYS A 34 1.68 13.01 -0.84
N SER A 35 1.74 13.15 0.49
CA SER A 35 1.98 14.45 1.14
C SER A 35 3.32 15.04 0.73
N GLN A 36 4.39 14.24 0.73
CA GLN A 36 5.73 14.70 0.36
C GLN A 36 5.84 15.07 -1.13
N LEU A 37 5.16 14.33 -2.01
CA LEU A 37 5.05 14.70 -3.42
C LEU A 37 4.36 16.05 -3.60
N ALA A 38 3.25 16.28 -2.88
CA ALA A 38 2.54 17.55 -2.94
C ALA A 38 3.41 18.70 -2.44
N GLU A 39 4.16 18.50 -1.35
CA GLU A 39 5.08 19.50 -0.82
C GLU A 39 6.18 19.86 -1.84
N TYR A 40 6.79 18.87 -2.50
CA TYR A 40 7.81 19.14 -3.52
C TYR A 40 7.23 19.85 -4.74
N ALA A 41 6.01 19.49 -5.16
CA ALA A 41 5.32 20.18 -6.23
C ALA A 41 5.03 21.63 -5.88
N GLU A 42 4.59 21.93 -4.65
CA GLU A 42 4.37 23.29 -4.18
C GLU A 42 5.69 24.08 -4.09
N GLN A 43 6.76 23.50 -3.56
CA GLN A 43 8.09 24.14 -3.54
C GLN A 43 8.58 24.50 -4.95
N TYR A 44 8.31 23.63 -5.93
CA TYR A 44 8.66 23.89 -7.33
C TYR A 44 7.79 25.01 -7.93
N LYS A 45 6.48 25.00 -7.70
CA LYS A 45 5.56 26.06 -8.16
C LYS A 45 5.92 27.43 -7.58
N LEU A 46 6.31 27.46 -6.30
CA LEU A 46 6.74 28.68 -5.60
C LEU A 46 8.14 29.14 -6.01
N GLY A 47 8.83 28.41 -6.90
CA GLY A 47 10.18 28.72 -7.36
C GLY A 47 11.26 28.54 -6.29
N GLN A 48 10.95 27.90 -5.17
CA GLN A 48 11.90 27.65 -4.07
C GLN A 48 12.95 26.60 -4.44
N ILE A 49 12.62 25.71 -5.38
CA ILE A 49 13.53 24.70 -5.90
C ILE A 49 13.55 24.72 -7.42
N THR A 50 14.71 24.40 -8.00
CA THR A 50 14.84 24.22 -9.44
C THR A 50 14.22 22.90 -9.89
N LYS A 51 13.90 22.78 -11.19
CA LYS A 51 13.40 21.52 -11.77
C LYS A 51 14.32 20.34 -11.47
N THR A 52 15.63 20.53 -11.61
CA THR A 52 16.64 19.48 -11.34
C THR A 52 16.63 19.05 -9.87
N GLN A 53 16.41 19.99 -8.93
CA GLN A 53 16.29 19.66 -7.50
C GLN A 53 14.98 18.92 -7.20
N HIS A 54 13.87 19.35 -7.80
CA HIS A 54 12.59 18.66 -7.71
C HIS A 54 12.71 17.21 -8.20
N ASP A 55 13.27 16.99 -9.39
CA ASP A 55 13.36 15.67 -9.99
C ASP A 55 14.28 14.74 -9.18
N LYS A 56 15.38 15.28 -8.62
CA LYS A 56 16.24 14.53 -7.67
C LYS A 56 15.48 14.14 -6.40
N LYS A 57 14.72 15.06 -5.80
CA LYS A 57 13.91 14.81 -4.60
C LYS A 57 12.85 13.73 -4.87
N VAL A 58 12.11 13.84 -5.98
CA VAL A 58 11.09 12.87 -6.39
C VAL A 58 11.70 11.49 -6.66
N THR A 59 12.83 11.43 -7.37
CA THR A 59 13.51 10.16 -7.66
C THR A 59 13.93 9.44 -6.37
N LEU A 60 14.57 10.17 -5.44
CA LEU A 60 14.96 9.62 -4.15
C LEU A 60 13.76 9.15 -3.34
N LEU A 61 12.68 9.94 -3.32
CA LEU A 61 11.45 9.61 -2.62
C LEU A 61 10.79 8.34 -3.19
N ASN A 62 10.70 8.20 -4.51
CA ASN A 62 10.15 7.02 -5.18
C ASN A 62 10.92 5.76 -4.82
N SER A 63 12.26 5.81 -4.84
CA SER A 63 13.11 4.68 -4.46
C SER A 63 12.89 4.27 -3.00
N ARG A 64 12.82 5.24 -2.08
CA ARG A 64 12.55 4.98 -0.65
C ARG A 64 11.17 4.37 -0.44
N TYR A 65 10.15 4.94 -1.08
CA TYR A 65 8.78 4.45 -1.01
C TYR A 65 8.67 3.01 -1.53
N GLY A 66 9.20 2.72 -2.73
CA GLY A 66 9.16 1.39 -3.33
C GLY A 66 9.82 0.33 -2.46
N ASN A 67 11.02 0.63 -1.94
CA ASN A 67 11.74 -0.28 -1.05
C ASN A 67 10.97 -0.53 0.26
N ARG A 68 10.46 0.53 0.89
CA ARG A 68 9.74 0.41 2.17
C ARG A 68 8.41 -0.31 2.01
N ARG A 69 7.70 -0.06 0.91
CA ARG A 69 6.47 -0.77 0.55
C ARG A 69 6.75 -2.25 0.34
N ALA A 70 7.77 -2.61 -0.43
CA ALA A 70 8.14 -4.00 -0.66
C ALA A 70 8.52 -4.74 0.63
N GLN A 71 9.23 -4.08 1.56
CA GLN A 71 9.54 -4.65 2.87
C GLN A 71 8.28 -4.91 3.70
N MET A 72 7.34 -3.95 3.74
CA MET A 72 6.06 -4.13 4.44
C MET A 72 5.19 -5.21 3.79
N GLU A 73 5.10 -5.22 2.46
CA GLU A 73 4.33 -6.26 1.75
C GLU A 73 4.92 -7.65 2.04
N ARG A 74 6.25 -7.81 2.08
CA ARG A 74 6.89 -9.07 2.52
C ARG A 74 6.58 -9.41 3.97
N SER A 75 6.59 -8.45 4.90
CA SER A 75 6.29 -8.73 6.31
C SER A 75 4.82 -9.09 6.54
N ILE A 76 3.91 -8.57 5.72
CA ILE A 76 2.46 -8.80 5.84
C ILE A 76 2.05 -10.10 5.16
N TYR A 77 2.63 -10.39 4.00
CA TYR A 77 2.17 -11.47 3.13
C TYR A 77 3.17 -12.62 2.93
N GLY A 78 4.39 -12.51 3.45
CA GLY A 78 5.48 -13.48 3.25
C GLY A 78 6.20 -13.33 1.90
N GLU A 79 7.26 -14.11 1.70
CA GLU A 79 8.07 -14.10 0.46
C GLU A 79 7.37 -14.73 -0.76
N GLY A 80 6.25 -15.44 -0.55
CA GLY A 80 5.55 -16.22 -1.57
C GLY A 80 4.55 -15.46 -2.45
N ILE A 81 4.47 -14.13 -2.37
CA ILE A 81 3.62 -13.36 -3.29
C ILE A 81 4.36 -13.17 -4.62
N ASP A 82 3.81 -13.81 -5.66
CA ASP A 82 4.16 -13.58 -7.06
C ASP A 82 4.08 -12.08 -7.37
N ARG A 83 5.23 -11.48 -7.69
CA ARG A 83 5.38 -10.05 -7.98
C ARG A 83 4.74 -9.63 -9.30
N SER A 84 4.27 -10.60 -10.07
CA SER A 84 3.41 -10.42 -11.24
C SER A 84 1.98 -10.02 -10.85
N ARG A 85 1.60 -10.18 -9.58
CA ARG A 85 0.30 -9.76 -9.08
C ARG A 85 0.25 -8.23 -9.09
N PRO A 86 -0.67 -7.62 -9.85
CA PRO A 86 -0.89 -6.18 -9.77
C PRO A 86 -1.10 -5.83 -8.30
N ALA A 87 -0.44 -4.77 -7.82
CA ALA A 87 -0.75 -4.17 -6.54
C ALA A 87 -2.27 -4.17 -6.40
N PRO A 88 -2.87 -4.68 -5.30
CA PRO A 88 -4.31 -4.75 -5.17
C PRO A 88 -4.84 -3.34 -5.43
N MET A 89 -5.36 -3.14 -6.65
CA MET A 89 -6.09 -1.93 -6.98
C MET A 89 -7.16 -1.91 -5.91
N ILE A 90 -7.13 -0.88 -5.07
CA ILE A 90 -8.30 -0.52 -4.29
C ILE A 90 -9.42 -0.50 -5.31
N ASN A 91 -10.26 -1.52 -5.26
CA ASN A 91 -11.35 -1.67 -6.18
C ASN A 91 -12.35 -0.59 -5.76
N ASN A 92 -12.25 0.57 -6.38
CA ASN A 92 -13.28 1.60 -6.27
C ASN A 92 -14.67 1.09 -6.74
N ARG A 93 -14.79 -0.17 -7.20
CA ARG A 93 -16.06 -0.91 -7.31
C ARG A 93 -16.82 -1.08 -5.99
N GLY A 94 -16.20 -0.84 -4.83
CA GLY A 94 -16.92 -0.73 -3.55
C GLY A 94 -17.42 0.69 -3.21
N ALA A 95 -16.94 1.72 -3.91
CA ALA A 95 -17.29 3.12 -3.65
C ALA A 95 -18.32 3.69 -4.64
N ALA A 96 -18.62 2.97 -5.73
CA ALA A 96 -19.63 3.38 -6.72
C ALA A 96 -21.02 2.73 -6.50
N GLY A 97 -21.32 2.32 -5.27
CA GLY A 97 -22.49 1.48 -4.94
C GLY A 97 -23.43 1.98 -3.85
N ARG A 98 -23.24 3.18 -3.30
CA ARG A 98 -24.27 3.84 -2.47
C ARG A 98 -24.59 5.22 -3.04
N ARG A 99 -25.57 5.20 -3.94
CA ARG A 99 -26.43 6.35 -4.25
C ARG A 99 -27.22 6.70 -3.00
N TYR A 100 -27.17 7.95 -2.54
CA TYR A 100 -28.28 8.92 -2.52
C TYR A 100 -27.63 10.31 -2.40
#